data_AF-A0A2H5QUJ9-F1
#
_entry.id   AF-A0A2H5QUJ9-F1
#
_cell.length_a   1.000
_cell.length_b   1.000
_cell.length_c   1.000
_cell.angle_alpha   90.00
_cell.angle_beta   90.00
_cell.angle_gamma   90.00
#
_symmetry.space_group_name_H-M   'P 1'
#
loop_
_entity.id
_entity.type
_entity.pdbx_description
1 polymer ?
#
loop_
_entity_poly.entity_id
_entity_poly.type
_entity_poly.pdbx_seq_one_letter_code
_entity_poly.pdbx_strand_id
1 'polypeptide(L)' 'MKMAPTGKGKLKIEIKKIEKQKARMVTFSKRRQGLFKKAQEYANITGSQIAVLVFSPAGNPYFMVTVI' A
#
# COMPACT_ATOMS: atom_id res chain seq x y z
N MET A 1 25.47 -6.11 -18.80
CA MET A 1 25.66 -4.96 -17.88
C MET A 1 24.57 -4.99 -16.81
N LYS A 2 24.90 -5.29 -15.54
CA LYS A 2 23.96 -5.10 -14.42
C LYS A 2 24.21 -3.71 -13.84
N MET A 3 23.19 -2.85 -13.84
CA MET A 3 23.32 -1.49 -13.29
C MET A 3 23.48 -1.58 -11.77
N ALA A 4 24.45 -0.84 -11.23
CA ALA A 4 24.66 -0.75 -9.78
C ALA A 4 23.43 -0.11 -9.10
N PRO A 5 23.05 -0.55 -7.89
CA PRO A 5 21.91 0.00 -7.17
C PRO A 5 22.15 1.48 -6.83
N THR A 6 21.29 2.36 -7.35
CA THR A 6 21.45 3.82 -7.31
C THR A 6 20.83 4.48 -6.07
N GLY A 7 20.48 3.73 -5.02
CA GLY A 7 19.77 4.28 -3.85
C GLY A 7 20.00 3.55 -2.53
N LYS A 8 19.63 4.22 -1.43
CA LYS A 8 19.83 3.79 -0.03
C LYS A 8 18.96 2.59 0.43
N GLY A 9 18.32 1.86 -0.50
CA GLY A 9 17.44 0.74 -0.16
C GLY A 9 16.21 1.12 0.67
N LYS A 10 15.60 0.13 1.33
CA LYS A 10 14.43 0.32 2.21
C LYS A 10 14.88 0.85 3.57
N LEU A 11 14.48 2.08 3.90
CA LEU A 11 14.77 2.69 5.18
C LEU A 11 13.65 2.45 6.19
N LYS A 12 14.00 2.25 7.46
CA LYS A 12 13.04 2.23 8.57
C LYS A 12 12.56 3.66 8.81
N ILE A 13 11.25 3.81 9.00
CA ILE A 13 10.61 5.09 9.32
C ILE A 13 9.70 4.91 10.53
N GLU A 14 9.51 5.96 11.31
CA GLU A 14 8.58 5.97 12.45
C GLU A 14 7.12 5.81 12.00
N ILE A 15 6.29 5.17 12.83
CA ILE A 15 4.85 5.01 12.60
C ILE A 15 4.14 6.27 13.08
N LYS A 16 4.30 7.34 12.31
CA LYS A 16 3.62 8.62 12.49
C LYS A 16 3.22 9.20 11.13
N LYS A 17 2.46 10.29 11.14
CA LYS A 17 2.10 11.01 9.91
C LYS A 17 3.37 11.51 9.21
N ILE A 18 3.50 11.23 7.92
CA ILE A 18 4.59 11.76 7.09
C ILE A 18 4.25 13.20 6.72
N GLU A 19 5.06 14.15 7.19
CA GLU A 19 4.83 15.59 6.94
C GLU A 19 5.07 15.97 5.48
N LYS A 20 6.15 15.46 4.88
CA LYS A 20 6.49 15.75 3.48
C LYS A 20 5.45 15.14 2.53
N GLN A 21 4.61 15.98 1.93
CA GLN A 21 3.48 15.58 1.09
C GLN A 21 3.87 14.61 -0.04
N LYS A 22 4.94 14.89 -0.79
CA LYS A 22 5.43 14.01 -1.86
C LYS A 22 5.78 12.61 -1.32
N ALA A 23 6.47 12.54 -0.19
CA ALA A 23 6.82 11.28 0.45
C ALA A 23 5.55 10.55 0.95
N ARG A 24 4.63 11.27 1.57
CA ARG A 24 3.33 10.73 2.04
C ARG A 24 2.52 10.13 0.89
N MET A 25 2.43 10.81 -0.25
CA MET A 25 1.72 10.31 -1.43
C MET A 25 2.36 9.04 -2.00
N VAL A 26 3.69 9.02 -2.15
CA VAL A 26 4.40 7.83 -2.64
C VAL A 26 4.25 6.65 -1.67
N THR A 27 4.40 6.90 -0.37
CA THR A 27 4.21 5.88 0.67
C THR A 27 2.78 5.36 0.68
N PHE A 28 1.77 6.24 0.55
CA PHE A 28 0.38 5.84 0.43
C PHE A 28 0.18 4.88 -0.75
N SER A 29 0.62 5.25 -1.96
CA SER A 29 0.45 4.43 -3.15
C SER A 29 1.08 3.04 -2.99
N LYS A 30 2.31 2.96 -2.46
CA LYS A 30 3.01 1.69 -2.25
C LYS A 30 2.36 0.85 -1.16
N ARG A 31 1.94 1.44 -0.04
CA ARG A 31 1.29 0.72 1.07
C ARG A 31 -0.11 0.23 0.70
N ARG A 32 -0.91 1.06 0.03
CA ARG A 32 -2.24 0.69 -0.48
C ARG A 32 -2.14 -0.55 -1.37
N GLN A 33 -1.20 -0.55 -2.33
CA GLN A 33 -0.98 -1.70 -3.20
C GLN A 33 -0.61 -2.97 -2.42
N GLY A 34 0.31 -2.86 -1.46
CA GLY A 34 0.69 -3.98 -0.61
C GLY A 34 -0.46 -4.51 0.26
N LEU A 35 -1.28 -3.62 0.82
CA LEU A 35 -2.46 -3.97 1.60
C LEU A 35 -3.49 -4.72 0.76
N PHE A 36 -3.79 -4.22 -0.44
CA PHE A 36 -4.77 -4.82 -1.35
C PHE A 36 -4.31 -6.21 -1.78
N LYS A 37 -3.02 -6.36 -2.12
CA LYS A 37 -2.45 -7.67 -2.44
C LYS A 37 -2.59 -8.66 -1.27
N LYS A 38 -2.32 -8.21 -0.04
CA LYS A 38 -2.43 -9.07 1.16
C LYS A 38 -3.87 -9.46 1.47
N ALA A 39 -4.82 -8.53 1.32
CA ALA A 39 -6.23 -8.83 1.48
C ALA A 39 -6.69 -9.86 0.44
N GLN A 40 -6.28 -9.71 -0.83
CA GLN A 40 -6.59 -10.68 -1.87
C GLN A 40 -5.96 -12.05 -1.61
N GLU A 41 -4.69 -12.11 -1.22
CA GLU A 41 -4.01 -13.36 -0.82
C GLU A 41 -4.77 -14.07 0.32
N TYR A 42 -5.20 -13.30 1.33
CA TYR A 42 -5.96 -13.85 2.46
C TYR A 42 -7.34 -14.35 2.06
N ALA A 43 -8.08 -13.59 1.24
CA ALA A 43 -9.37 -14.00 0.70
C ALA A 43 -9.26 -15.33 -0.07
N ASN A 44 -8.23 -15.47 -0.90
CA ASN A 44 -7.99 -16.69 -1.67
C ASN A 44 -7.67 -17.90 -0.78
N ILE A 45 -6.90 -17.73 0.30
CA ILE A 45 -6.53 -18.84 1.20
C ILE A 45 -7.74 -19.29 2.04
N THR A 46 -8.56 -18.33 2.48
CA THR A 46 -9.61 -18.59 3.47
C THR A 46 -11.00 -18.77 2.84
N GLY A 47 -11.18 -18.38 1.58
CA GLY A 47 -12.51 -18.27 0.97
C GLY A 47 -13.39 -17.22 1.65
N SER A 48 -12.82 -16.26 2.39
CA SER A 48 -13.59 -15.23 3.08
C SER A 48 -13.84 -14.01 2.18
N GLN A 49 -15.03 -13.40 2.31
CA GLN A 49 -15.31 -12.09 1.71
C GLN A 49 -14.61 -10.98 2.48
N ILE A 50 -13.86 -10.13 1.78
CA ILE A 50 -13.10 -9.04 2.39
C ILE A 50 -13.39 -7.74 1.65
N ALA A 51 -13.64 -6.68 2.43
CA ALA A 51 -13.74 -5.32 1.93
C ALA A 51 -12.62 -4.46 2.54
N VAL A 52 -11.95 -3.67 1.70
CA VAL A 52 -10.93 -2.70 2.11
C VAL A 52 -11.31 -1.34 1.55
N LEU A 53 -11.35 -0.31 2.40
CA LEU A 53 -11.61 1.08 2.03
C LEU A 53 -10.48 1.98 2.54
N VAL A 54 -9.89 2.79 1.67
CA VAL A 54 -8.81 3.72 2.03
C VAL A 54 -8.96 5.03 1.25
N PHE A 55 -8.84 6.16 1.94
CA PHE A 55 -8.79 7.47 1.32
C PHE A 55 -7.36 7.92 1.07
N SER A 56 -7.10 8.47 -0.12
CA SER A 56 -5.83 9.13 -0.39
C SER A 56 -5.70 10.44 0.40
N PRO A 57 -4.47 10.96 0.57
CA PRO A 57 -4.27 12.29 1.13
C PRO A 57 -4.99 13.42 0.36
N ALA A 58 -5.46 13.17 -0.87
CA ALA A 58 -6.23 14.10 -1.68
C ALA A 58 -7.76 13.93 -1.52
N GLY A 59 -8.21 13.03 -0.64
CA GLY A 59 -9.64 12.76 -0.41
C GLY A 59 -10.27 11.73 -1.35
N ASN A 60 -9.56 11.27 -2.38
CA ASN A 60 -10.11 10.27 -3.31
C ASN A 60 -10.25 8.90 -2.64
N PRO A 61 -11.43 8.25 -2.71
CA PRO A 61 -11.66 6.92 -2.17
C PRO A 61 -11.02 5.84 -3.05
N TYR A 62 -10.46 4.81 -2.41
CA TYR A 62 -10.04 3.57 -3.04
C TYR A 62 -10.68 2.42 -2.26
N PHE A 63 -11.44 1.58 -2.96
CA PHE A 63 -12.05 0.42 -2.36
C PHE A 63 -11.72 -0.84 -3.15
N MET A 64 -11.69 -1.97 -2.46
CA MET A 64 -11.59 -3.31 -3.04
C MET A 64 -12.55 -4.20 -2.26
N VAL A 65 -13.39 -4.93 -2.98
CA VAL A 65 -14.26 -5.96 -2.43
C VAL A 65 -13.92 -7.24 -3.15
N THR A 66 -13.58 -8.28 -2.41
CA THR A 66 -13.40 -9.62 -2.96
C THR A 66 -14.66 -10.42 -2.69
N VAL A 67 -15.29 -10.87 -3.77
CA VAL A 67 -16.37 -11.85 -3.77
C VAL A 67 -15.74 -13.20 -4.10
N ILE A 68 -16.15 -14.24 -3.38
CA ILE A 68 -15.66 -15.63 -3.51
C ILE A 68 -16.20 -16.24 -4.80
#